data_AF-A0A6M9X1S6-F1
#
_entry.id   AF-A0A6M9X1S6-F1
#
_cell.length_a   1.000
_cell.length_b   1.000
_cell.length_c   1.000
_cell.angle_alpha   90.00
_cell.angle_beta   90.00
_cell.angle_gamma   90.00
#
_symmetry.space_group_name_H-M   'P 1'
#
loop_
_entity.id
_entity.type
_entity.pdbx_description
1 polymer ?
#
loop_
_entity_poly.entity_id
_entity_poly.type
_entity_poly.pdbx_seq_one_letter_code
_entity_poly.pdbx_strand_id
1 'polypeptide(L)'
;MNSFQKTKQRGLSLIEAAMVLALSAVVVSGVMYYMSTANENLQNRKVTEMFISITQHINALYSNQPKSAYTELTRDSGYQVLKKFFPGGEEKSIINRSGEKSRGITLNGIPGVFSLYGRSCYDSISGNSTCAVVQYWIPNSYSENDAYNQCVAVISKNFGDSILAKQANGSGRHVEGSNTDIQEISTICKNPSGITLFIR
;
A
#
# COMPACT_ATOMS: atom_id res chain seq x y z
N MET A 1 -48.96 -50.27 -33.05
CA MET A 1 -47.57 -50.18 -32.55
C MET A 1 -47.04 -48.77 -32.82
N ASN A 2 -46.60 -48.13 -31.73
CA ASN A 2 -45.73 -46.95 -31.58
C ASN A 2 -46.09 -45.64 -32.28
N SER A 3 -46.87 -44.84 -31.54
CA SER A 3 -46.84 -43.38 -31.58
C SER A 3 -45.39 -42.89 -31.41
N PHE A 4 -44.81 -42.35 -32.48
CA PHE A 4 -43.57 -41.59 -32.41
C PHE A 4 -43.83 -40.33 -31.59
N GLN A 5 -43.62 -40.40 -30.27
CA GLN A 5 -43.43 -39.21 -29.45
C GLN A 5 -42.18 -38.49 -29.98
N LYS A 6 -42.38 -37.52 -30.89
CA LYS A 6 -41.42 -36.45 -31.15
C LYS A 6 -41.27 -35.68 -29.83
N THR A 7 -40.29 -36.08 -29.03
CA THR A 7 -39.81 -35.28 -27.90
C THR A 7 -39.29 -33.98 -28.50
N LYS A 8 -40.17 -32.98 -28.55
CA LYS A 8 -39.84 -31.62 -28.98
C LYS A 8 -38.84 -31.10 -27.97
N GLN A 9 -37.55 -31.27 -28.23
CA GLN A 9 -36.49 -30.56 -27.51
C GLN A 9 -36.79 -29.08 -27.70
N ARG A 10 -37.46 -28.47 -26.72
CA ARG A 10 -37.71 -27.04 -26.65
C ARG A 10 -36.36 -26.39 -26.34
N GLY A 11 -35.54 -26.22 -27.37
CA GLY A 11 -34.40 -25.30 -27.28
C GLY A 11 -34.95 -23.89 -27.00
N LEU A 12 -34.28 -23.15 -26.12
CA LEU A 12 -34.57 -21.73 -25.90
C LEU A 12 -34.60 -21.01 -27.25
N SER A 13 -35.56 -20.10 -27.42
CA SER A 13 -35.57 -19.19 -28.57
C SER A 13 -34.25 -18.41 -28.62
N LEU A 14 -33.76 -18.08 -29.82
CA LEU A 14 -32.53 -17.29 -30.01
C LEU A 14 -32.57 -15.98 -29.21
N ILE A 15 -33.76 -15.38 -29.08
CA ILE A 15 -33.99 -14.16 -28.30
C ILE A 15 -33.92 -14.44 -26.79
N GLU A 16 -34.48 -15.56 -26.33
CA GLU A 16 -34.43 -15.95 -24.92
C GLU A 16 -32.99 -16.27 -24.50
N ALA A 17 -32.24 -16.97 -25.36
CA ALA A 17 -30.82 -17.24 -25.14
C ALA A 17 -30.00 -15.94 -25.10
N ALA A 18 -30.27 -14.99 -26.00
CA ALA A 18 -29.59 -13.69 -26.01
C ALA A 18 -29.91 -12.86 -24.75
N MET A 19 -31.14 -12.90 -24.25
CA MET A 19 -31.51 -12.22 -23.00
C MET A 19 -30.77 -12.81 -21.80
N VAL A 20 -30.70 -14.14 -21.68
CA VAL A 20 -29.96 -14.80 -20.60
C VAL A 20 -28.46 -14.51 -20.70
N LEU A 21 -27.90 -14.48 -21.91
CA LEU A 21 -26.49 -14.15 -22.13
C LEU A 21 -26.19 -12.69 -21.72
N ALA A 22 -27.06 -11.74 -22.08
CA ALA A 22 -26.92 -10.35 -21.70
C ALA A 22 -27.01 -10.16 -20.17
N LEU A 23 -27.99 -10.80 -19.52
CA LEU A 23 -28.11 -10.78 -18.05
C LEU A 23 -26.91 -11.42 -17.36
N SER A 24 -26.39 -12.53 -17.90
CA SER A 24 -25.20 -13.20 -17.38
C SER A 24 -23.97 -12.30 -17.48
N ALA A 25 -23.78 -11.62 -18.62
CA ALA A 25 -22.67 -10.69 -18.82
C ALA A 25 -22.72 -9.51 -17.84
N VAL A 26 -23.91 -8.92 -17.62
CA VAL A 26 -24.09 -7.84 -16.64
C VAL A 26 -23.75 -8.32 -15.22
N VAL A 27 -24.28 -9.46 -14.79
CA VAL A 27 -24.01 -9.99 -13.44
C VAL A 27 -22.52 -10.29 -13.25
N VAL A 28 -21.89 -10.97 -14.22
CA VAL A 28 -20.44 -11.26 -14.15
C VAL A 28 -19.62 -9.98 -14.10
N SER A 29 -19.96 -8.97 -14.92
CA SER A 29 -19.27 -7.67 -14.88
C SER A 29 -19.42 -6.97 -13.51
N GLY A 30 -20.60 -7.07 -12.89
CA GLY A 30 -20.86 -6.51 -11.56
C GLY A 30 -20.06 -7.22 -10.46
N VAL A 31 -20.00 -8.57 -10.50
CA VAL A 31 -19.19 -9.34 -9.54
C VAL A 31 -17.71 -9.02 -9.70
N MET A 32 -17.21 -8.94 -10.93
CA MET A 32 -15.81 -8.60 -11.20
C MET A 32 -15.46 -7.20 -10.71
N TYR A 33 -16.35 -6.22 -10.93
CA TYR A 33 -16.19 -4.87 -10.41
C TYR A 33 -16.13 -4.85 -8.88
N TYR A 34 -17.08 -5.51 -8.20
CA TYR A 34 -17.08 -5.61 -6.75
C TYR A 34 -15.80 -6.27 -6.21
N MET A 35 -15.35 -7.36 -6.84
CA MET A 35 -14.13 -8.06 -6.44
C MET A 35 -12.88 -7.19 -6.64
N SER A 36 -12.81 -6.38 -7.70
CA SER A 36 -11.71 -5.42 -7.90
C SER A 36 -11.66 -4.41 -6.76
N THR A 37 -12.77 -3.75 -6.48
CA THR A 37 -12.85 -2.74 -5.41
C THR A 37 -12.61 -3.36 -4.02
N ALA A 38 -13.10 -4.57 -3.76
CA ALA A 38 -12.82 -5.28 -2.52
C ALA A 38 -11.33 -5.58 -2.37
N ASN A 39 -10.67 -6.02 -3.44
CA ASN A 39 -9.24 -6.31 -3.45
C ASN A 39 -8.38 -5.06 -3.25
N GLU A 40 -8.71 -3.95 -3.92
CA GLU A 40 -8.04 -2.65 -3.71
C GLU A 40 -8.14 -2.20 -2.24
N ASN A 41 -9.33 -2.30 -1.65
CA ASN A 41 -9.53 -1.98 -0.23
C ASN A 41 -8.74 -2.90 0.71
N LEU A 42 -8.68 -4.20 0.40
CA LEU A 42 -7.87 -5.15 1.15
C LEU A 42 -6.38 -4.81 1.07
N GLN A 43 -5.87 -4.44 -0.10
CA GLN A 43 -4.47 -4.02 -0.28
C GLN A 43 -4.18 -2.74 0.51
N ASN A 44 -5.05 -1.73 0.42
CA ASN A 44 -4.91 -0.49 1.17
C ASN A 44 -4.83 -0.73 2.68
N ARG A 45 -5.69 -1.62 3.21
CA ARG A 45 -5.66 -2.04 4.61
C ARG A 45 -4.36 -2.75 4.97
N LYS A 46 -3.93 -3.74 4.17
CA LYS A 46 -2.68 -4.47 4.40
C LYS A 46 -1.47 -3.53 4.45
N VAL A 47 -1.33 -2.61 3.50
CA VAL A 47 -0.21 -1.65 3.50
C VAL A 47 -0.24 -0.78 4.76
N THR A 48 -1.41 -0.30 5.16
CA THR A 48 -1.57 0.49 6.39
C THR A 48 -1.20 -0.30 7.64
N GLU A 49 -1.66 -1.55 7.75
CA GLU A 49 -1.32 -2.46 8.84
C GLU A 49 0.18 -2.74 8.89
N MET A 50 0.82 -2.90 7.72
CA MET A 50 2.27 -3.06 7.64
C MET A 50 3.02 -1.83 8.13
N PHE A 51 2.58 -0.62 7.80
CA PHE A 51 3.19 0.61 8.35
C PHE A 51 3.08 0.68 9.87
N ILE A 52 1.91 0.35 10.42
CA ILE A 52 1.69 0.30 11.88
C ILE A 52 2.62 -0.75 12.51
N SER A 53 2.65 -1.96 11.94
CA SER A 53 3.47 -3.06 12.44
C SER A 53 4.97 -2.72 12.40
N ILE A 54 5.49 -2.21 11.29
CA ILE A 54 6.90 -1.80 11.17
C ILE A 54 7.23 -0.70 12.20
N THR A 55 6.35 0.28 12.36
CA THR A 55 6.53 1.37 13.34
C THR A 55 6.60 0.82 14.77
N GLN A 56 5.71 -0.10 15.14
CA GLN A 56 5.73 -0.75 16.45
C GLN A 56 7.01 -1.53 16.70
N HIS A 57 7.50 -2.29 15.72
CA HIS A 57 8.75 -3.04 15.85
C HIS A 57 9.97 -2.12 15.97
N ILE A 58 10.01 -1.02 15.22
CA ILE A 58 11.09 -0.02 15.33
C ILE A 58 11.06 0.65 16.69
N ASN A 59 9.89 1.12 17.14
CA ASN A 59 9.76 1.71 18.48
C ASN A 59 10.17 0.71 19.57
N ALA A 60 9.81 -0.56 19.44
CA ALA A 60 10.23 -1.59 20.39
C ALA A 60 11.76 -1.79 20.41
N LEU A 61 12.39 -1.90 19.23
CA LEU A 61 13.85 -2.06 19.13
C LEU A 61 14.64 -0.87 19.65
N TYR A 62 14.20 0.34 19.30
CA TYR A 62 14.96 1.56 19.51
C TYR A 62 14.49 2.37 20.72
N SER A 63 13.46 1.92 21.44
CA SER A 63 12.96 2.55 22.68
C SER A 63 14.04 2.83 23.72
N ASN A 64 15.07 1.97 23.78
CA ASN A 64 16.17 2.06 24.74
C ASN A 64 17.50 2.47 24.09
N GLN A 65 17.50 2.80 22.79
CA GLN A 65 18.69 3.16 22.03
C GLN A 65 18.79 4.68 21.91
N PRO A 66 19.99 5.28 21.94
CA PRO A 66 20.14 6.70 21.63
C PRO A 66 19.70 6.96 20.19
N LYS A 67 19.14 8.15 19.91
CA LYS A 67 18.69 8.53 18.55
C LYS A 67 19.79 8.39 17.49
N SER A 68 21.07 8.45 17.90
CA SER A 68 22.23 8.17 17.04
C SER A 68 22.26 6.74 16.49
N ALA A 69 21.58 5.76 17.10
CA ALA A 69 21.51 4.39 16.59
C ALA A 69 20.86 4.32 15.19
N TYR A 70 20.02 5.30 14.83
CA TYR A 70 19.48 5.41 13.48
C TYR A 70 20.52 5.87 12.44
N THR A 71 21.66 6.46 12.84
CA THR A 71 22.72 6.87 11.89
C THR A 71 23.34 5.69 11.15
N GLU A 72 23.42 4.53 11.80
CA GLU A 72 23.97 3.30 11.23
C GLU A 72 22.94 2.52 10.40
N LEU A 73 21.66 2.94 10.45
CA LEU A 73 20.56 2.28 9.75
C LEU A 73 20.57 2.65 8.27
N THR A 74 21.46 2.04 7.52
CA THR A 74 21.44 2.07 6.05
C THR A 74 20.28 1.25 5.49
N ARG A 75 19.94 1.46 4.20
CA ARG A 75 18.90 0.67 3.52
C ARG A 75 19.17 -0.84 3.58
N ASP A 76 20.42 -1.26 3.38
CA ASP A 76 20.80 -2.68 3.42
C ASP A 76 20.62 -3.27 4.82
N SER A 77 21.07 -2.57 5.88
CA SER A 77 20.80 -3.01 7.26
C SER A 77 19.31 -2.99 7.59
N GLY A 78 18.55 -2.02 7.06
CA GLY A 78 17.11 -1.95 7.24
C GLY A 78 16.36 -3.11 6.57
N TYR A 79 16.84 -3.60 5.43
CA TYR A 79 16.31 -4.81 4.80
C TYR A 79 16.50 -6.05 5.69
N GLN A 80 17.64 -6.18 6.36
CA GLN A 80 17.88 -7.26 7.31
C GLN A 80 16.95 -7.17 8.53
N VAL A 81 16.75 -5.96 9.05
CA VAL A 81 15.80 -5.71 10.15
C VAL A 81 14.37 -6.09 9.73
N LEU A 82 13.94 -5.67 8.53
CA LEU A 82 12.62 -6.03 8.00
C LEU A 82 12.47 -7.55 7.81
N LYS A 83 13.47 -8.25 7.25
CA LYS A 83 13.44 -9.72 7.11
C LYS A 83 13.39 -10.43 8.46
N LYS A 84 14.04 -9.89 9.49
CA LYS A 84 14.00 -10.46 10.84
C LYS A 84 12.59 -10.40 11.45
N PHE A 85 11.87 -9.30 11.22
CA PHE A 85 10.49 -9.15 11.70
C PHE A 85 9.45 -9.85 10.84
N PHE A 86 9.72 -9.94 9.55
CA PHE A 86 8.84 -10.53 8.57
C PHE A 86 9.61 -11.60 7.80
N PRO A 87 9.76 -12.82 8.36
CA PRO A 87 10.59 -13.88 7.77
C PRO A 87 10.10 -14.37 6.41
N GLY A 88 8.82 -14.15 6.08
CA GLY A 88 8.27 -14.39 4.73
C GLY A 88 8.54 -13.25 3.73
N GLY A 89 9.25 -12.21 4.15
CA GLY A 89 9.56 -11.06 3.31
C GLY A 89 10.74 -11.31 2.38
N GLU A 90 10.51 -11.18 1.09
CA GLU A 90 11.55 -11.33 0.07
C GLU A 90 12.11 -9.98 -0.38
N GLU A 91 13.40 -9.96 -0.65
CA GLU A 91 14.04 -8.77 -1.20
C GLU A 91 13.85 -8.70 -2.70
N LYS A 92 13.29 -7.59 -3.17
CA LYS A 92 12.95 -7.39 -4.57
C LYS A 92 13.28 -5.98 -5.01
N SER A 93 13.63 -5.85 -6.29
CA SER A 93 13.68 -4.55 -6.97
C SER A 93 12.47 -4.41 -7.87
N ILE A 94 11.76 -3.29 -7.76
CA ILE A 94 10.61 -2.92 -8.60
C ILE A 94 10.91 -1.64 -9.37
N ILE A 95 10.16 -1.39 -10.44
CA ILE A 95 10.09 -0.06 -11.05
C ILE A 95 8.91 0.67 -10.38
N ASN A 96 9.19 1.79 -9.73
CA ASN A 96 8.17 2.59 -9.06
C ASN A 96 7.34 3.40 -10.08
N ARG A 97 6.26 4.03 -9.61
CA ARG A 97 5.38 4.84 -10.47
C ARG A 97 6.05 6.08 -11.09
N SER A 98 7.21 6.51 -10.58
CA SER A 98 8.05 7.56 -11.20
C SER A 98 9.01 7.02 -12.26
N GLY A 99 9.04 5.71 -12.51
CA GLY A 99 9.94 5.07 -13.46
C GLY A 99 11.33 4.72 -12.89
N GLU A 100 11.55 4.93 -11.59
CA GLU A 100 12.84 4.67 -10.95
C GLU A 100 12.88 3.24 -10.39
N LYS A 101 14.08 2.65 -10.34
CA LYS A 101 14.29 1.35 -9.71
C LYS A 101 14.35 1.51 -8.19
N SER A 102 13.39 0.91 -7.48
CA SER A 102 13.32 0.90 -6.03
C SER A 102 13.55 -0.51 -5.49
N ARG A 103 14.49 -0.66 -4.55
CA ARG A 103 14.81 -1.92 -3.87
C ARG A 103 14.18 -1.93 -2.49
N GLY A 104 13.68 -3.07 -2.05
CA GLY A 104 13.11 -3.24 -0.72
C GLY A 104 12.61 -4.65 -0.45
N ILE A 105 11.86 -4.82 0.63
CA ILE A 105 11.26 -6.09 1.03
C ILE A 105 9.77 -6.10 0.64
N THR A 106 9.33 -7.10 -0.10
CA THR A 106 7.90 -7.38 -0.31
C THR A 106 7.34 -8.06 0.93
N LEU A 107 6.16 -7.65 1.39
CA LEU A 107 5.58 -8.15 2.63
C LEU A 107 4.15 -8.63 2.38
N ASN A 108 3.80 -9.83 2.84
CA ASN A 108 2.42 -10.37 2.88
C ASN A 108 1.63 -10.27 1.56
N GLY A 109 2.30 -10.51 0.43
CA GLY A 109 1.67 -10.46 -0.90
C GLY A 109 1.30 -9.05 -1.38
N ILE A 110 1.83 -8.01 -0.74
CA ILE A 110 1.72 -6.63 -1.22
C ILE A 110 2.65 -6.47 -2.44
N PRO A 111 2.16 -5.93 -3.57
CA PRO A 111 2.93 -5.84 -4.81
C PRO A 111 4.08 -4.81 -4.78
N GLY A 112 4.05 -3.83 -3.88
CA GLY A 112 5.15 -2.89 -3.66
C GLY A 112 6.24 -3.41 -2.72
N VAL A 113 7.23 -2.58 -2.44
CA VAL A 113 8.36 -2.93 -1.56
C VAL A 113 8.56 -1.90 -0.45
N PHE A 114 8.91 -2.38 0.73
CA PHE A 114 9.22 -1.55 1.90
C PHE A 114 10.74 -1.37 2.06
N SER A 115 11.13 -0.16 2.41
CA SER A 115 12.50 0.20 2.79
C SER A 115 12.50 0.82 4.17
N LEU A 116 13.52 0.49 4.95
CA LEU A 116 13.77 1.07 6.26
C LEU A 116 15.18 1.65 6.25
N TYR A 117 15.34 2.91 6.64
CA TYR A 117 16.64 3.56 6.75
C TYR A 117 16.57 4.76 7.70
N GLY A 118 17.69 5.17 8.27
CA GLY A 118 17.79 6.38 9.06
C GLY A 118 18.04 7.61 8.18
N ARG A 119 17.50 8.75 8.59
CA ARG A 119 17.77 10.06 7.97
C ARG A 119 17.86 11.14 9.05
N SER A 120 18.53 12.24 8.75
CA SER A 120 18.39 13.46 9.53
C SER A 120 16.96 14.01 9.40
N CYS A 121 16.34 14.30 10.52
CA CYS A 121 14.98 14.78 10.64
C CYS A 121 14.93 15.90 11.69
N TYR A 122 14.02 16.84 11.49
CA TYR A 122 13.77 17.89 12.46
C TYR A 122 12.62 17.47 13.38
N ASP A 123 12.86 17.53 14.69
CA ASP A 123 11.86 17.31 15.73
C ASP A 123 11.75 18.60 16.56
N SER A 124 10.53 19.09 16.79
CA SER A 124 10.29 20.31 17.56
C SER A 124 10.80 20.22 19.00
N ILE A 125 10.94 19.01 19.54
CA ILE A 125 11.40 18.76 20.91
C ILE A 125 12.92 18.61 20.99
N SER A 126 13.53 17.96 20.00
CA SER A 126 14.96 17.56 20.02
C SER A 126 15.85 18.36 19.07
N GLY A 127 15.29 19.24 18.24
CA GLY A 127 15.99 19.91 17.15
C GLY A 127 16.37 18.94 16.03
N ASN A 128 17.57 19.13 15.44
CA ASN A 128 18.11 18.21 14.44
C ASN A 128 18.49 16.88 15.11
N SER A 129 17.78 15.81 14.75
CA SER A 129 18.04 14.47 15.22
C SER A 129 18.03 13.47 14.06
N THR A 130 18.52 12.26 14.29
CA THR A 130 18.29 11.16 13.35
C THR A 130 17.00 10.46 13.68
N CYS A 131 16.24 10.10 12.65
CA CYS A 131 14.95 9.44 12.77
C CYS A 131 14.88 8.26 11.80
N ALA A 132 14.07 7.26 12.13
CA ALA A 132 13.87 6.11 11.27
C ALA A 132 12.82 6.43 10.20
N VAL A 133 13.09 6.05 8.96
CA VAL A 133 12.25 6.30 7.80
C VAL A 133 11.75 4.98 7.25
N VAL A 134 10.43 4.81 7.25
CA VAL A 134 9.78 3.69 6.58
C VAL A 134 9.20 4.20 5.28
N GLN A 135 9.65 3.64 4.16
CA GLN A 135 9.23 4.04 2.84
C GLN A 135 8.64 2.83 2.10
N TYR A 136 7.38 2.97 1.68
CA TYR A 136 6.72 2.03 0.77
C TYR A 136 6.80 2.57 -0.66
N TRP A 137 7.32 1.77 -1.57
CA TRP A 137 7.40 2.10 -2.98
C TRP A 137 6.22 1.51 -3.73
N ILE A 138 5.47 2.36 -4.43
CA ILE A 138 4.31 1.97 -5.21
C ILE A 138 4.79 1.51 -6.59
N PRO A 139 4.50 0.28 -7.03
CA PRO A 139 4.93 -0.23 -8.32
C PRO A 139 4.22 0.50 -9.46
N ASN A 140 4.88 0.57 -10.62
CA ASN A 140 4.32 1.18 -11.83
C ASN A 140 3.05 0.51 -12.37
N SER A 141 2.72 -0.68 -11.89
CA SER A 141 1.50 -1.41 -12.27
C SER A 141 0.23 -0.80 -11.68
N TYR A 142 0.34 0.07 -10.68
CA TYR A 142 -0.80 0.76 -10.09
C TYR A 142 -1.26 1.86 -11.04
N SER A 143 -2.58 1.96 -11.25
CA SER A 143 -3.15 3.11 -11.96
C SER A 143 -2.92 4.39 -11.17
N GLU A 144 -3.18 5.54 -11.82
CA GLU A 144 -3.05 6.83 -11.14
C GLU A 144 -3.96 6.89 -9.90
N ASN A 145 -5.19 6.42 -10.06
CA ASN A 145 -6.20 6.38 -9.00
C ASN A 145 -5.82 5.40 -7.88
N ASP A 146 -5.31 4.22 -8.20
CA ASP A 146 -4.95 3.23 -7.17
C ASP A 146 -3.81 3.72 -6.29
N ALA A 147 -2.79 4.31 -6.91
CA ALA A 147 -1.67 4.88 -6.17
C ALA A 147 -2.11 6.09 -5.33
N TYR A 148 -3.01 6.95 -5.85
CA TYR A 148 -3.63 8.03 -5.09
C TYR A 148 -4.40 7.48 -3.88
N ASN A 149 -5.30 6.53 -4.10
CA ASN A 149 -6.10 5.90 -3.05
C ASN A 149 -5.23 5.24 -1.98
N GLN A 150 -4.16 4.55 -2.40
CA GLN A 150 -3.20 3.93 -1.50
C GLN A 150 -2.43 4.95 -0.66
N CYS A 151 -2.04 6.07 -1.27
CA CYS A 151 -1.38 7.18 -0.56
C CYS A 151 -2.31 7.83 0.47
N VAL A 152 -3.52 8.19 0.06
CA VAL A 152 -4.52 8.82 0.94
C VAL A 152 -4.90 7.86 2.07
N ALA A 153 -5.11 6.57 1.79
CA ALA A 153 -5.50 5.58 2.79
C ALA A 153 -4.48 5.46 3.95
N VAL A 154 -3.19 5.61 3.67
CA VAL A 154 -2.13 5.58 4.68
C VAL A 154 -1.95 6.94 5.33
N ILE A 155 -1.76 8.01 4.56
CA ILE A 155 -1.41 9.34 5.09
C ILE A 155 -2.56 9.94 5.90
N SER A 156 -3.83 9.65 5.55
CA SER A 156 -5.01 10.11 6.33
C SER A 156 -5.14 9.48 7.71
N LYS A 157 -4.34 8.46 8.05
CA LYS A 157 -4.36 7.88 9.39
C LYS A 157 -3.69 8.83 10.39
N ASN A 158 -4.30 8.90 11.57
CA ASN A 158 -3.69 9.51 12.73
C ASN A 158 -2.73 8.49 13.36
N PHE A 159 -1.43 8.73 13.24
CA PHE A 159 -0.40 7.90 13.86
C PHE A 159 0.10 8.45 15.21
N GLY A 160 -0.49 9.55 15.70
CA GLY A 160 -0.08 10.26 16.90
C GLY A 160 1.36 10.78 16.82
N ASP A 161 1.95 11.03 17.99
CA ASP A 161 3.25 11.70 18.13
C ASP A 161 4.45 10.77 17.93
N SER A 162 4.22 9.48 17.70
CA SER A 162 5.28 8.52 17.35
C SER A 162 5.80 8.72 15.92
N ILE A 163 4.97 9.35 15.07
CA ILE A 163 5.34 9.71 13.70
C ILE A 163 5.53 11.22 13.63
N LEU A 164 6.74 11.64 13.29
CA LEU A 164 7.09 13.05 13.13
C LEU A 164 6.38 13.65 11.91
N ALA A 165 6.43 12.95 10.78
CA ALA A 165 5.89 13.43 9.53
C ALA A 165 5.47 12.29 8.60
N LYS A 166 4.56 12.61 7.69
CA LYS A 166 4.03 11.74 6.63
C LYS A 166 4.15 12.48 5.31
N GLN A 167 4.66 11.82 4.30
CA GLN A 167 4.87 12.42 2.99
C GLN A 167 4.65 11.39 1.88
N ALA A 168 4.39 11.89 0.68
CA ALA A 168 4.53 11.11 -0.54
C ALA A 168 5.99 11.16 -1.04
N ASN A 169 6.42 10.12 -1.73
CA ASN A 169 7.64 10.05 -2.57
C ASN A 169 8.99 10.21 -1.85
N GLY A 170 9.02 10.38 -0.53
CA GLY A 170 10.28 10.56 0.20
C GLY A 170 10.82 12.00 0.19
N SER A 171 10.14 12.92 -0.49
CA SER A 171 10.52 14.33 -0.64
C SER A 171 9.32 15.22 -0.93
N GLY A 172 9.37 16.47 -0.48
CA GLY A 172 8.39 17.50 -0.81
C GLY A 172 7.54 17.92 0.39
N ARG A 173 6.24 18.16 0.13
CA ARG A 173 5.29 18.52 1.18
C ARG A 173 5.06 17.34 2.11
N HIS A 174 4.98 17.63 3.40
CA HIS A 174 4.73 16.67 4.46
C HIS A 174 3.69 17.23 5.41
N VAL A 175 3.01 16.33 6.12
CA VAL A 175 2.10 16.65 7.22
C VAL A 175 2.59 15.96 8.49
N GLU A 176 2.28 16.51 9.65
CA GLU A 176 2.57 15.88 10.94
C GLU A 176 1.87 14.51 11.07
N GLY A 177 2.42 13.61 11.89
CA GLY A 177 1.87 12.26 12.10
C GLY A 177 0.40 12.25 12.53
N SER A 178 -0.01 13.23 13.34
CA SER A 178 -1.36 13.40 13.87
C SER A 178 -2.33 14.13 12.92
N ASN A 179 -1.83 14.84 11.90
CA ASN A 179 -2.65 15.64 10.99
C ASN A 179 -3.51 14.74 10.08
N THR A 180 -4.81 14.99 10.03
CA THR A 180 -5.78 14.24 9.21
C THR A 180 -6.52 15.13 8.20
N ASP A 181 -6.01 16.31 7.88
CA ASP A 181 -6.63 17.23 6.91
C ASP A 181 -6.56 16.66 5.49
N ILE A 182 -7.73 16.28 4.98
CA ILE A 182 -7.87 15.64 3.67
C ILE A 182 -7.45 16.58 2.53
N GLN A 183 -7.61 17.90 2.65
CA GLN A 183 -7.27 18.84 1.58
C GLN A 183 -5.76 18.91 1.37
N GLU A 184 -5.02 19.00 2.48
CA GLU A 184 -3.56 19.00 2.46
C GLU A 184 -3.02 17.65 1.98
N ILE A 185 -3.59 16.55 2.50
CA ILE A 185 -3.20 15.18 2.15
C ILE A 185 -3.48 14.88 0.68
N SER A 186 -4.62 15.30 0.13
CA SER A 186 -4.94 15.16 -1.29
C SER A 186 -3.89 15.83 -2.17
N THR A 187 -3.38 16.99 -1.74
CA THR A 187 -2.34 17.72 -2.46
C THR A 187 -0.99 16.98 -2.41
N ILE A 188 -0.64 16.39 -1.26
CA ILE A 188 0.55 15.54 -1.10
C ILE A 188 0.46 14.29 -1.98
N CYS A 189 -0.71 13.67 -2.02
CA CYS A 189 -0.96 12.44 -2.76
C CYS A 189 -1.30 12.62 -4.24
N LYS A 190 -1.09 13.81 -4.84
CA LYS A 190 -1.45 14.05 -6.25
C LYS A 190 -0.69 13.16 -7.24
N ASN A 191 0.59 12.86 -6.98
CA ASN A 191 1.42 11.99 -7.83
C ASN A 191 2.34 11.04 -7.05
N PRO A 192 1.78 10.01 -6.38
CA PRO A 192 2.54 9.16 -5.48
C PRO A 192 3.23 8.03 -6.27
N SER A 193 4.55 7.98 -6.13
CA SER A 193 5.42 6.84 -6.42
C SER A 193 5.90 6.12 -5.15
N GLY A 194 5.66 6.72 -3.99
CA GLY A 194 5.88 6.08 -2.70
C GLY A 194 5.16 6.80 -1.56
N ILE A 195 5.13 6.16 -0.41
CA ILE A 195 4.59 6.69 0.85
C ILE A 195 5.71 6.59 1.87
N THR A 196 5.96 7.65 2.63
CA THR A 196 7.06 7.67 3.59
C THR A 196 6.59 8.20 4.93
N LEU A 197 6.89 7.45 5.99
CA LEU A 197 6.65 7.84 7.37
C LEU A 197 7.99 8.06 8.07
N PHE A 198 8.08 9.15 8.84
CA PHE A 198 9.22 9.46 9.68
C PHE A 198 8.87 9.13 11.12
N ILE A 199 9.58 8.17 11.69
CA ILE A 199 9.40 7.68 13.06
C ILE A 199 10.40 8.40 13.96
N ARG A 200 9.93 8.85 15.13
CA ARG A 200 10.72 9.60 16.12
C ARG A 200 11.88 8.82 16.73
#